data_AF-A0A946BCB1-F1
#
_entry.id   AF-A0A946BCB1-F1
#
_cell.length_a   1.000
_cell.length_b   1.000
_cell.length_c   1.000
_cell.angle_alpha   90.00
_cell.angle_beta   90.00
_cell.angle_gamma   90.00
#
_symmetry.space_group_name_H-M   'P 1'
#
loop_
_entity.id
_entity.type
_entity.pdbx_description
1 polymer ?
#
loop_
_entity_poly.entity_id
_entity_poly.type
_entity_poly.pdbx_seq_one_letter_code
_entity_poly.pdbx_strand_id
1 'polypeptide(L)' 'MNYSGYASIHARHIPDKVCLIERTPAMGGRRSYTWQEFNDEINRTANFLAKELGVKHGDFVMHLQKDSLEWLVTY' A
#
# COMPACT_ATOMS: atom_id res chain seq x y z
N MET A 1 11.03 2.52 12.81
CA MET A 1 10.23 3.18 11.75
C MET A 1 9.58 2.06 10.95
N ASN A 2 8.26 2.06 10.78
CA ASN A 2 7.55 1.08 9.96
C ASN A 2 7.27 1.65 8.56
N TYR A 3 6.95 0.79 7.61
CA TYR A 3 6.79 1.15 6.20
C TYR A 3 5.64 2.14 5.98
N SER A 4 4.54 2.00 6.74
CA SER A 4 3.42 2.94 6.72
C SER A 4 3.79 4.35 7.19
N GLY A 5 4.65 4.48 8.22
CA GLY A 5 5.19 5.77 8.65
C GLY A 5 6.04 6.44 7.57
N TYR A 6 6.82 5.65 6.81
CA TYR A 6 7.61 6.15 5.69
C TYR A 6 6.72 6.68 4.55
N ALA A 7 5.66 5.93 4.20
CA ALA A 7 4.68 6.35 3.20
C ALA A 7 3.98 7.66 3.60
N SER A 8 3.54 7.77 4.85
CA SER A 8 2.88 8.98 5.36
C SER A 8 3.77 10.24 5.30
N ILE A 9 5.05 10.10 5.65
CA ILE A 9 6.01 11.21 5.56
C ILE A 9 6.17 11.68 4.11
N HIS A 10 6.30 10.76 3.16
CA HIS A 10 6.51 11.14 1.76
C HIS A 10 5.23 11.66 1.10
N ALA A 11 4.06 11.11 1.43
CA ALA A 11 2.78 11.65 1.00
C ALA A 11 2.62 13.12 1.42
N ARG A 12 3.09 13.48 2.62
CA ARG A 12 3.05 14.86 3.09
C ARG A 12 3.98 15.82 2.34
N HIS A 13 5.18 15.38 1.96
CA HIS A 13 6.23 16.29 1.44
C HIS A 13 6.38 16.26 -0.08
N ILE A 14 6.13 15.10 -0.71
CA ILE A 14 6.27 14.89 -2.15
C ILE A 14 5.10 14.05 -2.72
N PRO A 15 3.84 14.47 -2.49
CA PRO A 15 2.64 13.69 -2.76
C PRO A 15 2.57 13.13 -4.18
N ASP A 16 2.91 13.96 -5.18
CA ASP A 16 2.74 13.64 -6.60
C ASP A 16 3.88 12.80 -7.19
N LYS A 17 4.95 12.52 -6.42
CA LYS A 17 6.08 11.74 -6.94
C LYS A 17 5.71 10.26 -6.96
N VAL A 18 5.84 9.64 -8.14
CA VAL A 18 5.70 8.19 -8.32
C VAL A 18 6.70 7.45 -7.43
N CYS A 19 6.19 6.53 -6.60
CA CYS A 19 6.97 5.75 -5.64
C CYS A 19 6.98 4.25 -5.96
N LEU A 20 5.90 3.73 -6.53
CA LEU A 20 5.76 2.32 -6.88
C LEU A 20 5.35 2.18 -8.34
N ILE A 21 5.94 1.19 -9.02
CA ILE A 21 5.62 0.83 -10.40
C ILE A 21 5.58 -0.68 -10.49
N GLU A 22 4.44 -1.21 -10.94
CA GLU A 22 4.32 -2.60 -11.35
C GLU A 22 4.24 -2.66 -12.88
N ARG A 23 4.92 -3.64 -13.45
CA ARG A 23 4.97 -3.87 -14.89
C ARG A 23 4.55 -5.29 -15.20
N THR A 24 3.76 -5.44 -16.25
CA THR A 24 3.38 -6.74 -16.80
C THR A 24 3.88 -6.82 -18.25
N PRO A 25 5.15 -7.21 -18.48
CA PRO A 25 5.82 -7.07 -19.76
C PRO A 25 5.09 -7.77 -20.91
N ALA A 26 4.57 -8.98 -20.66
CA ALA A 26 3.86 -9.77 -21.66
C ALA A 26 2.61 -9.09 -22.23
N MET A 27 2.03 -8.14 -21.49
CA MET A 27 0.83 -7.39 -21.90
C MET A 27 1.12 -5.90 -22.12
N GLY A 28 2.39 -5.47 -22.01
CA GLY A 28 2.75 -4.05 -22.02
C GLY A 28 2.13 -3.23 -20.88
N GLY A 29 1.62 -3.89 -19.83
CA GLY A 29 0.89 -3.25 -18.75
C GLY A 29 1.83 -2.50 -17.79
N ARG A 30 1.38 -1.34 -17.31
CA ARG A 30 2.05 -0.56 -16.26
C ARG A 30 1.02 0.04 -15.31
N ARG A 31 1.19 -0.22 -14.03
CA ARG A 31 0.45 0.43 -12.94
C ARG A 31 1.45 1.16 -12.04
N SER A 32 1.02 2.23 -11.40
CA SER A 32 1.88 2.99 -10.50
C SER A 32 1.08 3.68 -9.41
N TYR A 33 1.76 3.98 -8.31
CA TYR A 33 1.28 4.89 -7.29
C TYR A 33 2.25 6.05 -7.12
N THR A 34 1.67 7.24 -6.96
CA THR A 34 2.30 8.37 -6.27
C THR A 34 2.37 8.10 -4.76
N TRP A 35 3.18 8.87 -4.03
CA TRP A 35 3.23 8.75 -2.57
C TRP A 35 1.87 8.99 -1.91
N GLN A 36 1.10 9.95 -2.41
CA GLN A 36 -0.24 10.24 -1.91
C GLN A 36 -1.17 9.04 -2.11
N GLU A 37 -1.26 8.53 -3.33
CA GLU A 37 -2.13 7.37 -3.65
C GLU A 37 -1.75 6.13 -2.84
N PHE A 38 -0.44 5.87 -2.68
CA PHE A 38 0.02 4.74 -1.89
C PHE A 38 -0.40 4.86 -0.42
N ASN A 39 -0.22 6.04 0.19
CA ASN A 39 -0.65 6.29 1.57
C ASN A 39 -2.17 6.19 1.71
N ASP A 40 -2.94 6.65 0.74
CA ASP A 40 -4.40 6.60 0.78
C ASP A 40 -4.93 5.16 0.70
N GLU A 41 -4.32 4.30 -0.13
CA GLU A 41 -4.69 2.89 -0.21
C GLU A 41 -4.29 2.10 1.05
N ILE A 42 -3.11 2.40 1.65
CA ILE A 42 -2.74 1.85 2.96
C ILE A 42 -3.79 2.23 4.01
N ASN A 43 -4.15 3.52 4.10
CA ASN A 43 -5.11 4.00 5.09
C ASN A 43 -6.51 3.42 4.86
N ARG A 44 -6.94 3.28 3.61
CA ARG A 44 -8.21 2.64 3.27
C ARG A 44 -8.24 1.20 3.77
N THR A 45 -7.18 0.44 3.49
CA THR A 45 -7.06 -0.96 3.89
C THR A 45 -7.00 -1.08 5.42
N ALA A 46 -6.16 -0.29 6.09
CA ALA A 46 -6.02 -0.30 7.54
C ALA A 46 -7.35 0.03 8.25
N ASN A 47 -8.11 1.00 7.73
CA ASN A 47 -9.43 1.33 8.26
C ASN A 47 -10.41 0.16 8.11
N PHE A 48 -10.43 -0.52 6.96
CA PHE A 48 -11.30 -1.69 6.76
C PHE A 48 -10.92 -2.84 7.71
N LEU A 49 -9.63 -3.17 7.80
CA LEU A 49 -9.14 -4.22 8.71
C LEU A 49 -9.51 -3.92 10.18
N ALA A 50 -9.32 -2.68 10.62
CA ALA A 50 -9.59 -2.31 12.01
C ALA A 50 -11.09 -2.19 12.32
N LYS A 51 -11.88 -1.58 11.44
CA LYS A 51 -13.28 -1.23 11.72
C LYS A 51 -14.26 -2.34 11.36
N GLU A 52 -14.07 -2.97 10.20
CA GLU A 52 -15.00 -3.96 9.67
C GLU A 52 -14.60 -5.39 10.07
N LEU A 53 -13.29 -5.70 10.07
CA LEU A 53 -12.80 -7.03 10.43
C LEU A 53 -12.32 -7.15 11.88
N GLY A 54 -12.21 -6.03 12.60
CA GLY A 54 -11.84 -6.02 14.01
C GLY A 54 -10.40 -6.44 14.31
N VAL A 55 -9.49 -6.32 13.34
CA VAL A 55 -8.06 -6.62 13.50
C VAL A 55 -7.43 -5.68 14.51
N LYS A 56 -6.65 -6.24 15.44
CA LYS A 56 -5.99 -5.52 16.54
C LYS A 56 -4.49 -5.72 16.51
N HIS A 57 -3.80 -4.91 17.30
CA HIS A 57 -2.37 -5.08 17.51
C HIS A 57 -2.07 -6.46 18.09
N GLY A 58 -1.14 -7.19 17.46
CA GLY A 58 -0.78 -8.56 17.83
C GLY A 58 -1.51 -9.64 17.04
N ASP A 59 -2.56 -9.29 16.28
CA ASP A 59 -3.23 -10.22 15.38
C ASP A 59 -2.38 -10.49 14.13
N PHE A 60 -2.61 -11.65 13.51
CA PHE A 60 -1.93 -12.06 12.29
C PHE A 60 -2.88 -11.94 11.09
N VAL A 61 -2.40 -11.29 10.01
CA VAL A 61 -3.10 -11.23 8.72
C VAL A 61 -2.30 -12.03 7.71
N MET A 62 -2.91 -13.08 7.16
CA MET A 62 -2.26 -13.95 6.18
C MET A 62 -2.36 -13.34 4.77
N HIS A 63 -1.24 -13.22 4.07
CA HIS A 63 -1.21 -12.84 2.66
C HIS A 63 -0.93 -14.06 1.76
N LEU A 64 -1.82 -14.29 0.79
CA LEU A 64 -1.57 -15.17 -0.35
C LEU A 64 -1.71 -14.35 -1.63
N GLN A 65 -0.65 -13.61 -1.94
CA GLN A 65 -0.60 -12.65 -3.04
C GLN A 65 0.68 -12.85 -3.85
N LYS A 66 0.72 -12.27 -5.06
CA LYS A 66 1.92 -12.20 -5.90
C LYS A 66 2.67 -10.90 -5.63
N ASP A 67 3.86 -10.76 -6.21
CA ASP A 67 4.62 -9.51 -6.23
C ASP A 67 3.84 -8.43 -7.01
N SER A 68 2.94 -7.72 -6.32
CA SER A 68 2.04 -6.72 -6.89
C SER A 68 1.97 -5.45 -6.03
N LEU A 69 1.35 -4.39 -6.57
CA LEU A 69 1.13 -3.15 -5.81
C LEU A 69 0.25 -3.40 -4.58
N GLU A 70 -0.76 -4.26 -4.70
CA GLU A 70 -1.68 -4.59 -3.62
C GLU A 70 -0.97 -5.29 -2.46
N TRP A 71 0.02 -6.14 -2.74
CA TRP A 71 0.83 -6.76 -1.70
C TRP A 71 1.56 -5.71 -0.85
N LEU A 72 2.10 -4.66 -1.48
CA LEU A 72 2.76 -3.56 -0.77
C LEU A 72 1.79 -2.65 -0.01
N VAL A 73 0.53 -2.56 -0.45
CA VAL A 73 -0.52 -1.81 0.26
C VAL A 73 -0.93 -2.51 1.55
N THR A 74 -0.92 -3.84 1.56
CA THR A 74 -1.36 -4.64 2.71
C THR A 74 -0.23 -5.08 3.64
N TYR A 75 1.04 -4.95 3.23
CA TYR A 75 2.24 -5.29 4.01
C TYR A 75 2.53 -4.31 5.16
#